data_AF-A0A5V8V1L8-F1
#
_entry.id   AF-A0A5V8V1L8-F1
#
_cell.length_a   1.000
_cell.length_b   1.000
_cell.length_c   1.000
_cell.angle_alpha   90.00
_cell.angle_beta   90.00
_cell.angle_gamma   90.00
#
_symmetry.space_group_name_H-M   'P 1'
#
loop_
_entity.id
_entity.type
_entity.pdbx_description
1 polymer ?
#
loop_
_entity_poly.entity_id
_entity_poly.type
_entity_poly.pdbx_seq_one_letter_code
_entity_poly.pdbx_strand_id
1 'polypeptide(L)'
;MKNYYLLLMLASASVSSQPLTVAQAHWQEGMAVGVTELSGTLYIRDTAWQWQPVPLEMSRQEGMVSESRPGRRYYILKGYTTTLTSARPGLQPSVSLLHAGHGVVCLEARGELAKGQVRYGEITFTASHVLAWQDSTTAEKGWSVVSGNVTPDAAQEIKRLLWQVRDYRWNPSYSGLKARPDAFTVMPGSFLPDNGIKNRIAGARVTSLEDIRVRFPGAEEPVTHWQGNLTPVVNYF
;
A
#
# COMPACT_ATOMS: atom_id res chain seq x y z
N MET A 1 -23.54 -0.88 23.61
CA MET A 1 -22.95 -0.80 22.25
C MET A 1 -22.18 -2.08 22.00
N LYS A 2 -22.57 -2.85 20.99
CA LYS A 2 -21.83 -4.07 20.60
C LYS A 2 -20.66 -3.64 19.73
N ASN A 3 -19.43 -3.78 20.24
CA ASN A 3 -18.23 -3.63 19.42
C ASN A 3 -18.10 -4.87 18.55
N TYR A 4 -18.29 -4.71 17.25
CA TYR A 4 -18.01 -5.77 16.29
C TYR A 4 -16.53 -5.74 15.97
N TYR A 5 -15.76 -6.63 16.59
CA TYR A 5 -14.38 -6.90 16.20
C TYR A 5 -14.39 -7.94 15.09
N LEU A 6 -14.07 -7.53 13.86
CA LEU A 6 -13.78 -8.48 12.78
C LEU A 6 -12.30 -8.87 12.89
N LEU A 7 -12.03 -9.96 13.62
CA LEU A 7 -10.71 -10.60 13.63
C LEU A 7 -10.58 -11.44 12.36
N LEU A 8 -9.97 -10.87 11.31
CA LEU A 8 -9.57 -11.63 10.13
C LEU A 8 -8.31 -12.43 10.45
N MET A 9 -8.51 -13.65 10.92
CA MET A 9 -7.48 -14.69 10.88
C MET A 9 -7.18 -14.97 9.41
N LEU A 10 -6.01 -14.55 8.94
CA LEU A 10 -5.45 -15.07 7.70
C LEU A 10 -5.22 -16.56 7.94
N ALA A 11 -6.17 -17.39 7.48
CA ALA A 11 -5.92 -18.80 7.32
C ALA A 11 -4.76 -18.90 6.32
N SER A 12 -3.59 -19.29 6.81
CA SER A 12 -2.51 -19.82 5.98
C SER A 12 -3.09 -21.03 5.26
N ALA A 13 -3.58 -20.83 4.04
CA ALA A 13 -3.65 -21.91 3.10
C ALA A 13 -2.19 -22.33 2.90
N SER A 14 -1.81 -23.46 3.49
CA SER A 14 -0.60 -24.20 3.11
C SER A 14 -0.79 -24.63 1.66
N VAL A 15 -0.54 -23.72 0.72
CA VAL A 15 -0.31 -24.13 -0.65
C VAL A 15 1.01 -24.88 -0.63
N SER A 16 0.94 -26.19 -0.85
CA SER A 16 2.12 -26.97 -1.24
C SER A 16 2.76 -26.25 -2.41
N SER A 17 3.86 -25.55 -2.17
CA SER A 17 4.73 -25.13 -3.25
C SER A 17 5.35 -26.42 -3.79
N GLN A 18 4.79 -26.92 -4.88
CA GLN A 18 5.60 -27.76 -5.75
C GLN A 18 6.84 -26.93 -6.13
N PRO A 19 8.05 -27.50 -6.07
CA PRO A 19 9.22 -26.79 -6.54
C PRO A 19 8.98 -26.44 -8.00
N LEU A 20 8.89 -25.14 -8.29
CA LEU A 20 8.83 -24.67 -9.66
C LEU A 20 10.13 -25.12 -10.30
N THR A 21 10.05 -26.11 -11.18
CA THR A 21 11.19 -26.56 -11.96
C THR A 21 11.45 -25.45 -12.99
N VAL A 22 12.24 -24.46 -12.60
CA VAL A 22 12.70 -23.41 -13.50
C VAL A 22 13.56 -24.11 -14.55
N ALA A 23 13.06 -24.15 -15.78
CA ALA A 23 13.80 -24.72 -16.90
C ALA A 23 15.16 -24.03 -17.01
N GLN A 24 16.20 -24.86 -17.07
CA GLN A 24 17.60 -24.48 -17.09
C GLN A 24 17.90 -23.74 -18.40
N ALA A 25 17.81 -22.41 -18.39
CA ALA A 25 18.24 -21.58 -19.51
C ALA A 25 19.00 -20.36 -18.99
N HIS A 26 20.33 -20.49 -18.97
CA HIS A 26 21.33 -19.43 -19.21
C HIS A 26 21.10 -18.03 -18.62
N TRP A 27 20.91 -17.91 -17.30
CA TRP A 27 21.07 -16.61 -16.63
C TRP A 27 22.52 -16.44 -16.17
N GLN A 28 23.17 -15.41 -16.68
CA GLN A 28 24.59 -15.10 -16.55
C GLN A 28 25.06 -15.00 -15.10
N GLU A 29 26.16 -15.67 -14.79
CA GLU A 29 26.95 -15.46 -13.58
C GLU A 29 27.26 -13.96 -13.41
N GLY A 30 26.88 -13.39 -12.26
CA GLY A 30 27.32 -12.06 -11.84
C GLY A 30 26.23 -10.98 -11.69
N MET A 31 24.96 -11.28 -11.92
CA MET A 31 23.86 -10.32 -11.65
C MET A 31 22.82 -10.91 -10.71
N ALA A 32 22.85 -10.50 -9.45
CA ALA A 32 21.91 -10.91 -8.43
C ALA A 32 20.64 -10.02 -8.47
N VAL A 33 19.48 -10.68 -8.49
CA VAL A 33 18.15 -10.06 -8.45
C VAL A 33 17.46 -10.53 -7.17
N GLY A 34 17.05 -9.60 -6.31
CA GLY A 34 16.25 -9.91 -5.13
C GLY A 34 14.77 -9.80 -5.45
N VAL A 35 14.03 -10.89 -5.31
CA VAL A 35 12.57 -10.91 -5.44
C VAL A 35 11.94 -10.70 -4.07
N THR A 36 11.25 -9.58 -3.86
CA THR A 36 10.30 -9.41 -2.75
C THR A 36 8.88 -9.50 -3.32
N GLU A 37 8.27 -10.68 -3.24
CA GLU A 37 6.87 -10.84 -3.65
C GLU A 37 5.92 -10.28 -2.58
N LEU A 38 5.29 -9.15 -2.90
CA LEU A 38 4.04 -8.72 -2.27
C LEU A 38 2.94 -8.87 -3.33
N SER A 39 2.48 -10.11 -3.53
CA SER A 39 1.41 -10.41 -4.49
C SER A 39 0.23 -11.06 -3.78
N GLY A 40 -0.97 -10.53 -4.03
CA GLY A 40 -2.21 -11.10 -3.52
C GLY A 40 -3.37 -10.12 -3.67
N THR A 41 -4.37 -10.41 -4.51
CA THR A 41 -5.58 -9.59 -4.52
C THR A 41 -6.40 -9.89 -3.26
N LEU A 42 -6.47 -8.93 -2.33
CA LEU A 42 -7.33 -9.05 -1.15
C LEU A 42 -8.78 -8.79 -1.58
N TYR A 43 -9.53 -9.87 -1.84
CA TYR A 43 -10.97 -9.82 -2.06
C TYR A 43 -11.68 -9.77 -0.71
N ILE A 44 -11.94 -8.57 -0.18
CA ILE A 44 -12.88 -8.42 0.92
C ILE A 44 -14.28 -8.38 0.30
N ARG A 45 -15.11 -9.38 0.58
CA ARG A 45 -16.51 -9.38 0.11
C ARG A 45 -17.26 -8.24 0.79
N ASP A 46 -18.10 -7.55 0.02
CA ASP A 46 -18.96 -6.44 0.44
C ASP A 46 -18.27 -5.14 0.90
N THR A 47 -16.97 -4.95 0.62
CA THR A 47 -16.32 -3.65 0.87
C THR A 47 -16.45 -2.70 -0.30
N ALA A 48 -16.75 -1.43 -0.01
CA ALA A 48 -16.78 -0.37 -1.01
C ALA A 48 -15.41 -0.06 -1.63
N TRP A 49 -14.34 -0.65 -1.12
CA TRP A 49 -12.96 -0.45 -1.56
C TRP A 49 -12.40 -1.69 -2.24
N GLN A 50 -11.61 -1.47 -3.29
CA GLN A 50 -10.74 -2.46 -3.91
C GLN A 50 -9.30 -2.16 -3.51
N TRP A 51 -8.58 -3.19 -3.05
CA TRP A 51 -7.16 -3.09 -2.70
C TRP A 51 -6.27 -3.83 -3.69
N GLN A 52 -5.13 -3.23 -3.99
CA GLN A 52 -4.11 -3.73 -4.90
C GLN A 52 -2.75 -3.63 -4.20
N PRO A 53 -2.19 -4.73 -3.67
CA PRO A 53 -0.79 -4.73 -3.30
C PRO A 53 0.06 -4.69 -4.55
N VAL A 54 1.23 -4.08 -4.41
CA VAL A 54 2.20 -3.94 -5.49
C VAL A 54 3.52 -4.53 -4.99
N PRO A 55 4.11 -5.49 -5.73
CA PRO A 55 5.40 -6.06 -5.37
C PRO A 55 6.48 -4.98 -5.37
N LEU A 56 7.39 -5.07 -4.41
CA LEU A 56 8.52 -4.16 -4.27
C LEU A 56 9.74 -4.80 -4.96
N GLU A 57 10.22 -4.20 -6.03
CA GLU A 57 11.48 -4.61 -6.66
C GLU A 57 12.58 -3.61 -6.34
N MET A 58 13.63 -4.08 -5.65
CA MET A 58 14.82 -3.29 -5.38
C MET A 58 15.98 -3.75 -6.27
N SER A 59 16.34 -2.90 -7.23
CA SER A 59 17.53 -3.11 -8.07
C SER A 59 18.75 -2.45 -7.43
N ARG A 60 19.69 -3.27 -6.93
CA ARG A 60 21.15 -3.03 -6.74
C ARG A 60 21.65 -3.61 -5.41
N GLN A 61 22.60 -4.53 -5.52
CA GLN A 61 23.36 -5.13 -4.42
C GLN A 61 24.79 -4.57 -4.43
N GLU A 62 25.27 -4.15 -3.27
CA GLU A 62 26.71 -4.10 -2.98
C GLU A 62 26.92 -4.68 -1.56
N GLY A 63 27.34 -5.95 -1.48
CA GLY A 63 27.78 -6.58 -0.23
C GLY A 63 26.68 -6.81 0.81
N MET A 64 26.89 -6.27 2.02
CA MET A 64 26.13 -6.57 3.25
C MET A 64 24.98 -5.58 3.54
N VAL A 65 24.83 -4.58 2.67
CA VAL A 65 23.83 -3.51 2.79
C VAL A 65 23.16 -3.31 1.44
N SER A 66 21.83 -3.23 1.42
CA SER A 66 21.07 -2.83 0.25
C SER A 66 20.25 -1.59 0.59
N GLU A 67 20.35 -0.56 -0.24
CA GLU A 67 19.68 0.72 -0.02
C GLU A 67 18.86 1.10 -1.25
N SER A 68 17.65 1.59 -1.01
CA SER A 68 16.84 2.19 -2.05
C SER A 68 17.48 3.48 -2.55
N ARG A 69 17.18 3.84 -3.81
CA ARG A 69 17.60 5.14 -4.35
C ARG A 69 17.07 6.28 -3.45
N PRO A 70 17.92 7.23 -3.04
CA PRO A 70 17.50 8.36 -2.20
C PRO A 70 16.28 9.08 -2.79
N GLY A 71 15.27 9.33 -1.94
CA GLY A 71 14.03 10.02 -2.32
C GLY A 71 13.10 9.25 -3.26
N ARG A 72 13.40 7.99 -3.61
CA ARG A 72 12.49 7.17 -4.41
C ARG A 72 11.41 6.54 -3.53
N ARG A 73 10.15 6.82 -3.85
CA ARG A 73 8.98 6.17 -3.26
C ARG A 73 8.65 4.86 -3.94
N TYR A 74 8.31 3.87 -3.15
CA TYR A 74 7.75 2.61 -3.63
C TYR A 74 6.35 2.43 -3.07
N TYR A 75 5.35 2.46 -3.94
CA TYR A 75 3.96 2.26 -3.57
C TYR A 75 3.69 0.77 -3.40
N ILE A 76 3.41 0.33 -2.18
CA ILE A 76 3.26 -1.11 -1.83
C ILE A 76 1.80 -1.54 -1.68
N LEU A 77 0.90 -0.59 -1.42
CA LEU A 77 -0.53 -0.85 -1.31
C LEU A 77 -1.31 0.34 -1.85
N LYS A 78 -2.22 0.05 -2.76
CA LYS A 78 -3.12 1.02 -3.38
C LYS A 78 -4.56 0.60 -3.12
N GLY A 79 -5.44 1.56 -2.94
CA GLY A 79 -6.86 1.31 -2.75
C GLY A 79 -7.71 2.40 -3.36
N TYR A 80 -8.90 2.04 -3.82
CA TYR A 80 -9.90 2.98 -4.33
C TYR A 80 -11.30 2.47 -4.09
N THR A 81 -12.28 3.37 -4.04
CA THR A 81 -13.69 2.98 -3.97
C THR A 81 -14.14 2.36 -5.30
N THR A 82 -14.80 1.21 -5.31
CA THR A 82 -15.17 0.51 -6.55
C THR A 82 -16.19 1.28 -7.40
N THR A 83 -17.09 2.01 -6.74
CA THR A 83 -18.13 2.84 -7.34
C THR A 83 -18.19 4.17 -6.60
N LEU A 84 -18.81 5.17 -7.23
CA LEU A 84 -19.28 6.33 -6.49
C LEU A 84 -20.22 5.89 -5.36
N THR A 85 -19.98 6.37 -4.15
CA THR A 85 -20.67 5.92 -2.93
C THR A 85 -21.09 7.11 -2.07
N SER A 86 -21.86 6.89 -1.01
CA SER A 86 -22.16 7.91 0.01
C SER A 86 -21.31 7.70 1.26
N ALA A 87 -21.00 8.80 1.95
CA ALA A 87 -20.30 8.78 3.23
C ALA A 87 -21.13 8.02 4.28
N ARG A 88 -20.47 7.16 5.06
CA ARG A 88 -21.07 6.36 6.13
C ARG A 88 -20.00 5.82 7.07
N PRO A 89 -20.35 5.50 8.33
CA PRO A 89 -19.49 4.69 9.19
C PRO A 89 -19.05 3.40 8.49
N GLY A 90 -17.81 2.99 8.71
CA GLY A 90 -17.19 1.83 8.07
C GLY A 90 -16.68 2.07 6.65
N LEU A 91 -16.76 3.30 6.11
CA LEU A 91 -16.23 3.60 4.78
C LEU A 91 -14.78 4.08 4.80
N GLN A 92 -14.35 4.78 5.84
CA GLN A 92 -13.02 5.37 5.91
C GLN A 92 -11.97 4.28 6.21
N PRO A 93 -11.02 4.02 5.29
CA PRO A 93 -9.98 3.05 5.58
C PRO A 93 -8.88 3.68 6.44
N SER A 94 -8.38 2.90 7.38
CA SER A 94 -7.11 3.14 8.07
C SER A 94 -6.17 1.98 7.75
N VAL A 95 -4.94 2.30 7.36
CA VAL A 95 -3.92 1.29 7.06
C VAL A 95 -2.84 1.40 8.12
N SER A 96 -2.56 0.27 8.78
CA SER A 96 -1.38 0.09 9.63
C SER A 96 -0.48 -0.99 9.04
N LEU A 97 0.79 -0.97 9.41
CA LEU A 97 1.75 -2.02 9.05
C LEU A 97 1.98 -2.85 10.32
N LEU A 98 1.70 -4.15 10.27
CA LEU A 98 2.01 -5.04 11.40
C LEU A 98 3.52 -5.04 11.64
N HIS A 99 3.91 -4.96 12.91
CA HIS A 99 5.31 -4.84 13.39
C HIS A 99 5.96 -3.46 13.21
N ALA A 100 5.20 -2.43 12.84
CA ALA A 100 5.67 -1.05 12.75
C ALA A 100 5.29 -0.20 13.97
N GLY A 101 6.28 0.35 14.66
CA GLY A 101 6.09 1.50 15.56
C GLY A 101 5.89 2.81 14.80
N HIS A 102 5.57 3.91 15.49
CA HIS A 102 5.55 5.24 14.87
C HIS A 102 6.96 5.67 14.46
N GLY A 103 7.18 5.99 13.18
CA GLY A 103 8.46 6.51 12.67
C GLY A 103 9.18 5.54 11.71
N VAL A 104 10.50 5.43 11.85
CA VAL A 104 11.30 4.45 11.10
C VAL A 104 10.87 3.06 11.54
N VAL A 105 10.35 2.28 10.60
CA VAL A 105 9.90 0.91 10.83
C VAL A 105 11.10 -0.01 10.68
N CYS A 106 11.29 -0.93 11.62
CA CYS A 106 12.30 -1.98 11.55
C CYS A 106 11.62 -3.35 11.48
N LEU A 107 11.99 -4.17 10.49
CA LEU A 107 11.52 -5.54 10.32
C LEU A 107 12.71 -6.50 10.26
N GLU A 108 12.49 -7.75 10.62
CA GLU A 108 13.48 -8.80 10.42
C GLU A 108 13.62 -9.15 8.93
N ALA A 109 14.87 -9.31 8.49
CA ALA A 109 15.23 -9.82 7.17
C ALA A 109 15.78 -11.24 7.31
N ARG A 110 15.35 -12.16 6.46
CA ARG A 110 15.98 -13.47 6.26
C ARG A 110 16.85 -13.40 5.02
N GLY A 111 18.16 -13.52 5.19
CA GLY A 111 19.15 -13.58 4.13
C GLY A 111 19.66 -15.00 3.90
N GLU A 112 20.13 -15.29 2.70
CA GLU A 112 20.75 -16.54 2.29
C GLU A 112 22.13 -16.28 1.69
N LEU A 113 23.14 -16.95 2.23
CA LEU A 113 24.54 -16.89 1.77
C LEU A 113 24.79 -17.82 0.59
N ALA A 114 25.93 -17.68 -0.09
CA ALA A 114 26.28 -18.46 -1.28
C ALA A 114 26.26 -20.00 -1.07
N LYS A 115 26.45 -20.46 0.16
CA LYS A 115 26.41 -21.89 0.53
C LYS A 115 25.05 -22.35 1.07
N GLY A 116 23.98 -21.57 0.88
CA GLY A 116 22.63 -21.86 1.36
C GLY A 116 22.43 -21.66 2.88
N GLN A 117 23.42 -21.08 3.57
CA GLN A 117 23.29 -20.75 4.99
C GLN A 117 22.37 -19.55 5.19
N VAL A 118 21.48 -19.63 6.18
CA VAL A 118 20.53 -18.56 6.51
C VAL A 118 21.13 -17.61 7.52
N ARG A 119 20.93 -16.31 7.32
CA ARG A 119 21.32 -15.28 8.26
C ARG A 119 20.20 -14.26 8.46
N TYR A 120 20.03 -13.80 9.69
CA TYR A 120 19.06 -12.77 10.01
C TYR A 120 19.68 -11.38 9.98
N GLY A 121 18.88 -10.41 9.53
CA GLY A 121 19.23 -9.01 9.43
C GLY A 121 18.02 -8.14 9.69
N GLU A 122 18.12 -6.87 9.34
CA GLU A 122 17.11 -5.86 9.59
C GLU A 122 16.79 -5.09 8.31
N ILE A 123 15.52 -4.75 8.14
CA ILE A 123 15.02 -3.85 7.11
C ILE A 123 14.46 -2.62 7.80
N THR A 124 15.03 -1.46 7.54
CA THR A 124 14.52 -0.17 8.00
C THR A 124 13.90 0.62 6.86
N PHE A 125 12.79 1.32 7.10
CA PHE A 125 12.17 2.20 6.10
C PHE A 125 11.25 3.24 6.76
N THR A 126 10.90 4.27 5.99
CA THR A 126 9.86 5.25 6.35
C THR A 126 8.57 4.92 5.59
N ALA A 127 7.47 4.74 6.32
CA ALA A 127 6.16 4.53 5.72
C ALA A 127 5.37 5.83 5.63
N SER A 128 4.69 6.05 4.52
CA SER A 128 3.78 7.18 4.30
C SER A 128 2.47 6.72 3.71
N HIS A 129 1.38 7.41 4.07
CA HIS A 129 0.05 7.14 3.55
C HIS A 129 -0.59 8.43 3.06
N VAL A 130 -1.33 8.37 1.96
CA VAL A 130 -2.18 9.47 1.48
C VAL A 130 -3.58 8.93 1.30
N LEU A 131 -4.56 9.62 1.89
CA LEU A 131 -5.98 9.37 1.69
C LEU A 131 -6.60 10.57 0.97
N ALA A 132 -7.12 10.33 -0.21
CA ALA A 132 -7.77 11.31 -1.07
C ALA A 132 -9.28 11.10 -1.08
N TRP A 133 -10.01 12.21 -1.15
CA TRP A 133 -11.46 12.26 -1.20
C TRP A 133 -11.90 13.28 -2.23
N GLN A 134 -12.98 12.97 -2.94
CA GLN A 134 -13.66 13.93 -3.79
C GLN A 134 -15.17 13.68 -3.73
N ASP A 135 -15.96 14.74 -3.86
CA ASP A 135 -17.40 14.65 -3.97
C ASP A 135 -17.93 15.26 -5.27
N SER A 136 -19.22 15.05 -5.50
CA SER A 136 -19.93 15.62 -6.64
C SER A 136 -19.87 17.15 -6.70
N THR A 137 -19.69 17.84 -5.57
CA THR A 137 -19.67 19.32 -5.52
C THR A 137 -18.33 19.90 -5.97
N THR A 138 -17.26 19.10 -5.84
CA THR A 138 -15.90 19.41 -6.25
C THR A 138 -15.50 18.73 -7.55
N ALA A 139 -16.48 18.23 -8.32
CA ALA A 139 -16.26 17.49 -9.56
C ALA A 139 -15.29 18.21 -10.53
N GLU A 140 -15.43 19.51 -10.74
CA GLU A 140 -14.55 20.29 -11.62
C GLU A 140 -13.23 20.73 -10.96
N LYS A 141 -13.21 20.80 -9.62
CA LYS A 141 -12.10 21.37 -8.84
C LYS A 141 -10.98 20.37 -8.56
N GLY A 142 -11.29 19.07 -8.59
CA GLY A 142 -10.34 18.04 -8.23
C GLY A 142 -10.53 17.49 -6.82
N TRP A 143 -9.73 16.49 -6.48
CA TRP A 143 -9.80 15.82 -5.18
C TRP A 143 -9.01 16.57 -4.12
N SER A 144 -9.38 16.38 -2.86
CA SER A 144 -8.76 16.97 -1.68
C SER A 144 -8.13 15.88 -0.81
N VAL A 145 -7.07 16.24 -0.07
CA VAL A 145 -6.40 15.30 0.84
C VAL A 145 -7.11 15.29 2.19
N VAL A 146 -7.48 14.10 2.66
CA VAL A 146 -8.04 13.88 4.01
C VAL A 146 -6.91 13.70 5.03
N SER A 147 -5.91 12.90 4.68
CA SER A 147 -4.76 12.64 5.55
C SER A 147 -3.50 12.35 4.73
N GLY A 148 -2.34 12.70 5.29
CA GLY A 148 -1.04 12.48 4.67
C GLY A 148 -0.52 13.69 3.89
N ASN A 149 0.73 13.57 3.42
CA ASN A 149 1.39 14.60 2.62
C ASN A 149 1.35 14.21 1.14
N VAL A 150 0.83 15.10 0.30
CA VAL A 150 0.72 14.86 -1.15
C VAL A 150 2.00 15.30 -1.83
N THR A 151 2.69 14.35 -2.46
CA THR A 151 3.80 14.61 -3.36
C THR A 151 3.35 14.52 -4.82
N PRO A 152 4.11 15.07 -5.79
CA PRO A 152 3.74 14.98 -7.21
C PRO A 152 3.48 13.54 -7.68
N ASP A 153 4.31 12.58 -7.27
CA ASP A 153 4.15 11.16 -7.60
C ASP A 153 2.88 10.58 -6.96
N ALA A 154 2.61 10.92 -5.69
CA ALA A 154 1.41 10.45 -5.01
C ALA A 154 0.15 11.00 -5.68
N ALA A 155 0.19 12.24 -6.17
CA ALA A 155 -0.92 12.83 -6.91
C ALA A 155 -1.19 12.10 -8.23
N GLN A 156 -0.15 11.65 -8.95
CA GLN A 156 -0.31 10.85 -10.16
C GLN A 156 -0.88 9.46 -9.86
N GLU A 157 -0.42 8.80 -8.80
CA GLU A 157 -0.97 7.50 -8.38
C GLU A 157 -2.45 7.61 -7.97
N ILE A 158 -2.80 8.62 -7.16
CA ILE A 158 -4.19 8.88 -6.78
C ILE A 158 -5.05 9.16 -8.01
N LYS A 159 -4.55 9.96 -8.96
CA LYS A 159 -5.23 10.19 -10.24
C LYS A 159 -5.49 8.88 -10.98
N ARG A 160 -4.51 7.98 -11.10
CA ARG A 160 -4.70 6.66 -11.74
C ARG A 160 -5.75 5.82 -11.01
N LEU A 161 -5.80 5.88 -9.68
CA LEU A 161 -6.75 5.12 -8.87
C LEU A 161 -8.19 5.64 -8.98
N LEU A 162 -8.37 6.96 -9.00
CA LEU A 162 -9.69 7.57 -9.23
C LEU A 162 -10.25 7.18 -10.61
N TRP A 163 -9.38 6.90 -11.60
CA TRP A 163 -9.78 6.53 -12.97
C TRP A 163 -10.38 5.13 -13.00
N GLN A 164 -10.10 4.31 -11.98
CA GLN A 164 -10.62 2.96 -11.84
C GLN A 164 -11.97 2.93 -11.10
N VAL A 165 -12.40 4.04 -10.49
CA VAL A 165 -13.71 4.15 -9.83
C VAL A 165 -14.79 4.12 -10.91
N ARG A 166 -15.76 3.20 -10.77
CA ARG A 166 -16.85 3.08 -11.75
C ARG A 166 -17.71 4.34 -11.79
N ASP A 167 -18.05 4.77 -13.01
CA ASP A 167 -18.84 5.97 -13.33
C ASP A 167 -18.19 7.29 -12.90
N TYR A 168 -16.88 7.27 -12.65
CA TYR A 168 -16.13 8.47 -12.32
C TYR A 168 -15.92 9.36 -13.55
N ARG A 169 -16.48 10.57 -13.52
CA ARG A 169 -16.41 11.56 -14.62
C ARG A 169 -15.96 12.94 -14.16
N TRP A 170 -15.29 13.02 -13.01
CA TRP A 170 -14.84 14.27 -12.41
C TRP A 170 -13.40 14.59 -12.81
N ASN A 171 -12.94 15.82 -12.60
CA ASN A 171 -11.53 16.17 -12.69
C ASN A 171 -10.75 15.47 -11.56
N PRO A 172 -9.65 14.73 -11.82
CA PRO A 172 -8.86 14.07 -10.77
C PRO A 172 -7.57 14.79 -10.43
N SER A 173 -7.48 16.04 -10.83
CA SER A 173 -6.31 16.82 -10.47
C SER A 173 -6.34 17.05 -8.97
N TYR A 174 -5.16 17.09 -8.36
CA TYR A 174 -5.08 17.47 -6.95
C TYR A 174 -5.50 18.93 -6.83
N SER A 175 -6.50 19.21 -6.00
CA SER A 175 -7.02 20.57 -5.78
C SER A 175 -6.09 21.46 -4.94
N GLY A 176 -5.09 20.88 -4.26
CA GLY A 176 -4.30 21.60 -3.25
C GLY A 176 -5.01 21.78 -1.91
N LEU A 177 -6.27 21.34 -1.79
CA LEU A 177 -7.10 21.54 -0.60
C LEU A 177 -7.04 20.34 0.34
N LYS A 178 -7.20 20.63 1.63
CA LYS A 178 -7.45 19.62 2.67
C LYS A 178 -8.96 19.43 2.85
N ALA A 179 -9.42 18.19 2.78
CA ALA A 179 -10.76 17.79 3.18
C ALA A 179 -10.86 17.68 4.69
N ARG A 180 -12.09 17.60 5.21
CA ARG A 180 -12.32 17.34 6.63
C ARG A 180 -11.85 15.93 7.00
N PRO A 181 -11.32 15.71 8.22
CA PRO A 181 -10.89 14.38 8.67
C PRO A 181 -12.00 13.32 8.67
N ASP A 182 -13.27 13.73 8.73
CA ASP A 182 -14.47 12.91 8.82
C ASP A 182 -15.23 12.80 7.48
N ALA A 183 -14.64 13.25 6.36
CA ALA A 183 -15.29 13.36 5.05
C ALA A 183 -15.86 12.04 4.47
N PHE A 184 -15.35 10.89 4.93
CA PHE A 184 -15.89 9.57 4.55
C PHE A 184 -16.97 9.05 5.51
N THR A 185 -17.05 9.61 6.72
CA THR A 185 -17.92 9.11 7.80
C THR A 185 -19.18 9.95 7.98
N VAL A 186 -19.09 11.26 7.75
CA VAL A 186 -20.18 12.20 7.98
C VAL A 186 -20.68 12.73 6.64
N MET A 187 -21.98 12.59 6.40
CA MET A 187 -22.63 13.21 5.25
C MET A 187 -22.55 14.74 5.35
N PRO A 188 -22.16 15.47 4.29
CA PRO A 188 -22.22 16.92 4.31
C PRO A 188 -23.67 17.38 4.53
N GLY A 189 -23.86 18.24 5.54
CA GLY A 189 -25.05 19.05 5.83
C GLY A 189 -26.39 18.56 5.25
N SER A 190 -27.07 17.74 6.04
CA SER A 190 -28.44 17.26 5.92
C SER A 190 -29.52 18.37 5.88
N PHE A 191 -29.95 18.90 4.72
CA PHE A 191 -31.20 19.69 4.64
C PHE A 191 -31.93 19.73 3.28
N LEU A 192 -31.51 18.99 2.25
CA LEU A 192 -32.26 18.95 1.00
C LEU A 192 -32.52 17.51 0.56
N PRO A 193 -33.74 17.22 0.04
CA PRO A 193 -34.08 15.91 -0.45
C PRO A 193 -33.06 15.45 -1.49
N ASP A 194 -32.73 14.17 -1.36
CA ASP A 194 -31.73 13.47 -2.15
C ASP A 194 -32.22 13.33 -3.59
N ASN A 195 -31.61 14.08 -4.51
CA ASN A 195 -31.85 13.92 -5.95
C ASN A 195 -30.95 12.82 -6.56
N GLY A 196 -30.35 11.92 -5.76
CA GLY A 196 -29.58 10.75 -6.19
C GLY A 196 -28.19 11.04 -6.79
N ILE A 197 -27.88 12.32 -7.03
CA ILE A 197 -26.62 12.80 -7.63
C ILE A 197 -25.82 13.65 -6.63
N LYS A 198 -26.51 14.41 -5.77
CA LYS A 198 -25.88 15.21 -4.71
C LYS A 198 -25.48 14.23 -3.60
N ASN A 199 -24.23 14.26 -3.16
CA ASN A 199 -23.64 13.43 -2.09
C ASN A 199 -22.96 12.12 -2.52
N ARG A 200 -22.62 11.99 -3.80
CA ARG A 200 -21.69 10.94 -4.23
C ARG A 200 -20.26 11.37 -3.92
N ILE A 201 -19.47 10.43 -3.42
CA ILE A 201 -18.06 10.57 -3.11
C ILE A 201 -17.25 9.45 -3.75
N ALA A 202 -15.99 9.73 -4.00
CA ALA A 202 -14.97 8.79 -4.43
C ALA A 202 -13.76 8.88 -3.49
N GLY A 203 -13.13 7.73 -3.23
CA GLY A 203 -11.95 7.64 -2.40
C GLY A 203 -10.81 6.95 -3.12
N ALA A 204 -9.59 7.41 -2.84
CA ALA A 204 -8.37 6.72 -3.24
C ALA A 204 -7.35 6.79 -2.10
N ARG A 205 -6.54 5.75 -1.94
CA ARG A 205 -5.50 5.65 -0.93
C ARG A 205 -4.25 5.04 -1.52
N VAL A 206 -3.10 5.57 -1.12
CA VAL A 206 -1.80 4.95 -1.39
C VAL A 206 -1.00 4.83 -0.11
N THR A 207 -0.23 3.74 -0.02
CA THR A 207 0.80 3.52 1.00
C THR A 207 2.13 3.34 0.30
N SER A 208 3.13 4.11 0.70
CA SER A 208 4.46 4.10 0.12
C SER A 208 5.55 3.91 1.17
N LEU A 209 6.65 3.30 0.74
CA LEU A 209 7.88 3.17 1.51
C LEU A 209 8.97 4.07 0.90
N GLU A 210 9.79 4.67 1.76
CA GLU A 210 10.97 5.47 1.43
C GLU A 210 12.14 5.04 2.32
N ASP A 211 13.35 5.40 1.91
CA ASP A 211 14.59 5.20 2.69
C ASP A 211 14.77 3.74 3.15
N ILE A 212 14.43 2.80 2.26
CA ILE A 212 14.51 1.37 2.53
C ILE A 212 15.98 0.97 2.60
N ARG A 213 16.36 0.37 3.71
CA ARG A 213 17.71 -0.10 3.98
C ARG A 213 17.68 -1.49 4.60
N VAL A 214 18.38 -2.42 3.99
CA VAL A 214 18.54 -3.80 4.48
C VAL A 214 19.96 -3.98 4.96
N ARG A 215 20.15 -4.52 6.15
CA ARG A 215 21.48 -4.74 6.76
C ARG A 215 21.56 -6.11 7.38
N PHE A 216 22.69 -6.79 7.16
CA PHE A 216 23.00 -8.06 7.80
C PHE A 216 24.27 -7.91 8.64
N PRO A 217 24.17 -7.71 9.97
CA PRO A 217 25.36 -7.47 10.79
C PRO A 217 26.24 -8.73 10.88
N GLY A 218 27.56 -8.53 10.73
CA GLY A 218 28.60 -9.51 11.04
C GLY A 218 28.78 -10.67 10.07
N ALA A 219 28.31 -10.60 8.83
CA ALA A 219 28.64 -11.62 7.84
C ALA A 219 29.92 -11.26 7.08
N GLU A 220 30.86 -12.20 7.07
CA GLU A 220 32.10 -12.15 6.29
C GLU A 220 31.84 -12.51 4.82
N GLU A 221 30.77 -13.28 4.56
CA GLU A 221 30.31 -13.66 3.23
C GLU A 221 29.08 -12.81 2.81
N PRO A 222 28.99 -12.37 1.53
CA PRO A 222 27.87 -11.58 1.05
C PRO A 222 26.56 -12.38 1.03
N VAL A 223 25.46 -11.70 1.36
CA VAL A 223 24.10 -12.24 1.24
C VAL A 223 23.67 -12.22 -0.22
N THR A 224 23.34 -13.39 -0.76
CA THR A 224 22.94 -13.59 -2.16
C THR A 224 21.46 -13.27 -2.39
N HIS A 225 20.60 -13.66 -1.45
CA HIS A 225 19.16 -13.43 -1.48
C HIS A 225 18.68 -12.97 -0.11
N TRP A 226 17.68 -12.10 -0.07
CA TRP A 226 17.03 -11.75 1.19
C TRP A 226 15.53 -11.56 1.01
N GLN A 227 14.79 -11.79 2.09
CA GLN A 227 13.36 -11.66 2.17
C GLN A 227 12.98 -10.97 3.48
N GLY A 228 12.03 -10.05 3.42
CA GLY A 228 11.34 -9.51 4.59
C GLY A 228 9.83 -9.56 4.37
N ASN A 229 9.08 -9.82 5.44
CA ASN A 229 7.62 -9.92 5.37
C ASN A 229 6.98 -8.68 5.98
N LEU A 230 6.28 -7.92 5.14
CA LEU A 230 5.50 -6.76 5.56
C LEU A 230 4.02 -7.03 5.31
N THR A 231 3.21 -6.98 6.37
CA THR A 231 1.76 -7.22 6.28
C THR A 231 0.99 -5.92 6.52
N PRO A 232 0.39 -5.31 5.49
CA PRO A 232 -0.52 -4.19 5.68
C PRO A 232 -1.86 -4.68 6.23
N VAL A 233 -2.38 -3.99 7.25
CA VAL A 233 -3.70 -4.23 7.84
C VAL A 233 -4.60 -3.06 7.51
N VAL A 234 -5.74 -3.35 6.89
CA VAL A 234 -6.77 -2.36 6.58
C VAL A 234 -7.90 -2.49 7.59
N ASN A 235 -8.15 -1.41 8.33
CA ASN A 235 -9.25 -1.29 9.27
C ASN A 235 -10.29 -0.28 8.76
N TYR A 236 -11.56 -0.49 9.12
CA TYR A 236 -12.67 0.41 8.79
C TYR A 236 -13.37 0.83 10.08
N PHE A 237 -13.66 2.13 10.19
CA PHE A 237 -14.31 2.75 11.35
C PHE A 237 -15.58 3.48 10.91
#